data_AF-A0A699US99-F1
#
_entry.id   AF-A0A699US99-F1
#
_cell.length_a   1.000
_cell.length_b   1.000
_cell.length_c   1.000
_cell.angle_alpha   90.00
_cell.angle_beta   90.00
_cell.angle_gamma   90.00
#
_symmetry.space_group_name_H-M   'P 1'
#
loop_
_entity.id
_entity.type
_entity.pdbx_description
1 polymer ?
#
loop_
_entity_poly.entity_id
_entity_poly.type
_entity_poly.pdbx_seq_one_letter_code
_entity_poly.pdbx_strand_id
1 'polypeptide(L)' 'VYTRGVWRLKGIIQVSRSIGDVYLKKPEFNRNPLFQQYASPIPLRRAVMSAEPSILTRKLRPQDLFL' A
#
# COMPACT_ATOMS: atom_id res chain seq x y z
N VAL A 1 4.67 -0.96 -11.80
CA VAL A 1 4.98 -2.07 -12.73
C VAL A 1 3.65 -2.57 -13.25
N TYR A 2 3.46 -2.60 -14.56
CA TYR A 2 2.27 -3.19 -15.15
C TYR A 2 2.46 -4.71 -15.22
N THR A 3 1.60 -5.47 -14.54
CA THR A 3 1.70 -6.94 -14.47
C THR A 3 0.32 -7.53 -14.20
N ARG A 4 0.04 -8.72 -14.76
CA ARG A 4 -1.28 -9.39 -14.66
C ARG A 4 -2.44 -8.46 -15.06
N GLY A 5 -2.25 -7.64 -16.09
CA GLY A 5 -3.27 -6.74 -16.63
C GLY A 5 -3.53 -5.45 -15.85
N VAL A 6 -2.78 -5.18 -14.77
CA VAL A 6 -3.03 -4.02 -13.89
C VAL A 6 -1.75 -3.33 -13.44
N TRP A 7 -1.86 -2.06 -13.06
CA TRP A 7 -0.76 -1.33 -12.42
C TRP A 7 -0.61 -1.77 -10.97
N ARG A 8 0.61 -2.20 -10.62
CA ARG A 8 0.98 -2.61 -9.27
C ARG A 8 2.19 -1.86 -8.76
N LEU A 9 2.15 -1.51 -7.49
CA LEU A 9 3.22 -0.89 -6.77
C LEU A 9 4.34 -1.93 -6.57
N LYS A 10 5.49 -1.67 -7.19
CA LYS A 10 6.65 -2.59 -7.27
C LYS A 10 6.30 -4.01 -7.77
N GLY A 11 5.17 -4.18 -8.47
CA GLY A 11 4.72 -5.48 -8.98
C GLY A 11 3.93 -6.33 -7.97
N ILE A 12 3.72 -5.86 -6.74
CA ILE A 12 3.17 -6.65 -5.63
C ILE A 12 1.66 -6.39 -5.48
N ILE A 13 1.30 -5.14 -5.19
CA ILE A 13 -0.05 -4.76 -4.72
C ILE A 13 -0.62 -3.57 -5.49
N GLN A 14 -1.96 -3.45 -5.55
CA GLN A 14 -2.66 -2.41 -6.31
C GLN A 14 -3.02 -1.17 -5.49
N VAL A 15 -2.86 -1.21 -4.17
CA VAL A 15 -3.14 -0.08 -3.29
C VAL A 15 -1.85 0.62 -2.87
N SER A 16 -1.96 1.91 -2.57
CA SER A 16 -0.87 2.75 -2.04
C SER A 16 -0.96 2.95 -0.51
N ARG A 17 -2.07 2.52 0.10
CA ARG A 17 -2.29 2.56 1.54
C ARG A 17 -2.85 1.25 2.05
N SER A 18 -2.34 0.76 3.18
CA SER A 18 -2.84 -0.44 3.85
C SER A 18 -2.48 -0.45 5.33
N ILE A 19 -3.10 -1.35 6.10
CA ILE A 19 -2.62 -1.79 7.41
C ILE A 19 -1.85 -3.11 7.18
N GLY A 20 -0.71 -3.31 7.86
CA GLY A 20 0.19 -4.44 7.57
C GLY A 20 1.30 -4.09 6.58
N ASP A 21 1.69 -5.03 5.70
CA ASP A 21 2.67 -4.82 4.62
C ASP A 21 3.98 -4.11 5.03
N VAL A 22 4.53 -4.46 6.20
CA VAL A 22 5.68 -3.77 6.79
C VAL A 22 6.89 -3.72 5.85
N TYR A 23 7.09 -4.76 5.04
CA TYR A 23 8.15 -4.88 4.05
C TYR A 23 8.04 -3.87 2.87
N LEU A 24 6.90 -3.18 2.72
CA LEU A 24 6.69 -2.08 1.76
C LEU A 24 6.81 -0.68 2.38
N LYS A 25 6.80 -0.62 3.71
CA LYS A 25 6.81 0.62 4.51
C LYS A 25 8.18 0.91 5.10
N LYS A 26 8.91 -0.15 5.46
CA LYS A 26 10.19 -0.08 6.15
C LYS A 26 11.25 -0.84 5.35
N PRO A 27 12.14 -0.15 4.60
CA PRO A 27 13.17 -0.76 3.76
C PRO A 27 14.05 -1.80 4.47
N GLU A 28 14.28 -1.65 5.77
CA GLU A 28 15.04 -2.58 6.60
C GLU A 28 14.42 -3.99 6.68
N PHE A 29 13.10 -4.12 6.51
CA PHE A 29 12.41 -5.42 6.47
C PHE A 29 12.38 -6.04 5.08
N ASN A 30 12.66 -5.29 4.01
CA ASN A 30 12.62 -5.79 2.63
C ASN A 30 13.70 -6.85 2.36
N ARG A 31 14.82 -6.82 3.10
CA ARG A 31 15.93 -7.79 2.98
C ARG A 31 15.88 -8.91 4.02
N ASN A 32 14.88 -8.92 4.90
CA ASN A 32 14.76 -9.96 5.90
C ASN A 32 14.27 -11.26 5.22
N PRO A 33 14.95 -12.41 5.42
CA PRO A 33 14.58 -13.70 4.83
C PRO A 33 13.11 -14.08 5.04
N LEU A 34 12.50 -13.69 6.16
CA LEU A 34 11.10 -13.95 6.47
C LEU A 34 10.13 -13.30 5.46
N PHE A 35 10.53 -12.18 4.86
CA PHE A 35 9.71 -11.41 3.93
C PHE A 35 10.17 -11.57 2.47
N GLN A 36 11.21 -12.35 2.20
CA GLN A 36 11.83 -12.45 0.87
C GLN A 36 10.88 -13.05 -0.19
N GLN A 37 9.96 -13.93 0.21
CA GLN A 37 8.91 -14.48 -0.67
C GLN A 37 7.85 -13.44 -1.11
N TYR A 38 7.67 -12.38 -0.31
CA TYR A 38 6.73 -11.28 -0.57
C TYR A 38 7.44 -10.00 -1.06
N ALA A 39 8.76 -9.95 -0.90
CA ALA A 39 9.58 -8.82 -1.26
C ALA A 39 9.69 -8.69 -2.78
N SER A 40 9.71 -7.44 -3.24
CA SER A 40 9.98 -7.13 -4.63
C SER A 40 11.42 -7.55 -4.95
N PRO A 41 11.70 -8.14 -6.12
CA PRO A 41 13.06 -8.46 -6.55
C PRO A 41 13.96 -7.21 -6.62
N ILE A 42 13.37 -6.02 -6.68
CA ILE A 42 14.08 -4.74 -6.61
C ILE A 42 14.05 -4.23 -5.16
N PRO A 43 15.22 -3.98 -4.54
CA PRO A 43 15.30 -3.41 -3.20
C PRO A 43 14.56 -2.08 -3.07
N LEU A 44 13.89 -1.88 -1.93
CA LEU A 44 13.25 -0.62 -1.61
C LEU A 44 14.29 0.38 -1.06
N ARG A 45 14.37 1.57 -1.67
CA ARG A 45 15.20 2.68 -1.17
C ARG A 45 14.47 3.57 -0.16
N ARG A 46 13.13 3.55 -0.19
CA ARG A 46 12.24 4.32 0.68
C ARG A 46 10.91 3.58 0.83
N ALA A 47 10.11 3.98 1.82
CA ALA A 47 8.72 3.57 1.92
C ALA A 47 7.99 3.84 0.60
N VAL A 48 7.23 2.86 0.13
CA VAL A 48 6.42 2.99 -1.09
C VAL A 48 4.93 2.85 -0.81
N MET A 49 4.56 2.65 0.46
CA MET A 49 3.20 2.52 0.93
C MET A 49 3.04 3.28 2.25
N SER A 50 1.85 3.82 2.50
CA SER A 50 1.54 4.49 3.76
C SER A 50 0.52 3.72 4.58
N ALA A 51 0.63 3.78 5.90
CA ALA A 51 -0.46 3.40 6.82
C ALA A 51 -1.36 4.60 7.17
N GLU A 52 -0.92 5.82 6.82
CA GLU A 52 -1.61 7.05 7.16
C GLU A 52 -2.92 7.15 6.39
N PRO A 53 -4.07 7.30 7.07
CA PRO A 53 -5.34 7.50 6.42
C PRO A 53 -5.43 8.88 5.74
N SER A 54 -6.43 9.06 4.88
CA SER A 54 -6.92 10.39 4.55
C SER A 54 -8.25 10.60 5.25
N ILE A 55 -8.35 11.71 5.98
CA ILE A 55 -9.54 12.03 6.76
C ILE A 55 -10.30 13.13 6.03
N LEU A 56 -11.60 12.91 5.81
CA LEU A 56 -12.51 13.89 5.24
C LEU A 56 -13.73 14.02 6.16
N THR A 57 -14.04 15.25 6.55
CA THR A 57 -15.26 15.58 7.30
C THR A 57 -16.30 16.11 6.34
N ARG A 58 -17.51 15.55 6.37
CA ARG A 58 -18.65 16.01 5.55
C ARG A 58 -19.88 16.22 6.43
N LYS A 59 -20.59 17.34 6.25
CA LYS A 59 -21.91 17.57 6.85
C LYS A 59 -22.97 16.81 6.06
N LEU A 60 -23.75 15.97 6.74
CA LEU A 60 -24.87 15.25 6.13
C LEU A 60 -26.01 16.20 5.77
N ARG A 61 -26.69 15.90 4.67
CA ARG A 61 -27.86 16.64 4.18
C ARG A 61 -29.11 15.76 4.25
N PRO A 62 -30.33 16.35 4.30
CA PRO A 62 -31.57 15.58 4.37
C PRO A 62 -31.76 14.56 3.23
N GLN A 63 -31.11 14.75 2.08
CA GLN A 63 -31.20 13.87 0.92
C GLN A 63 -30.18 12.73 0.93
N ASP A 64 -29.24 12.70 1.87
CA ASP A 64 -28.22 11.65 1.94
C ASP A 64 -28.85 10.39 2.56
N LEU A 65 -29.12 9.37 1.74
CA LEU A 65 -29.76 8.11 2.17
C LEU A 65 -28.77 7.06 2.69
N PHE A 66 -27.51 7.14 2.25
CA PHE A 66 -26.38 6.28 2.64
C PHE A 66 -25.04 7.01 2.38
N LEU A 67 -23.92 6.43 2.86
CA LEU A 67 -22.56 6.92 2.63
C LEU A 67 -21.85 6.16 1.51
#